data_AF-K0X3S4-F1
#
_entry.id   AF-K0X3S4-F1
#
_cell.length_a   1.000
_cell.length_b   1.000
_cell.length_c   1.000
_cell.angle_alpha   90.00
_cell.angle_beta   90.00
_cell.angle_gamma   90.00
#
_symmetry.space_group_name_H-M   'P 1'
#
loop_
_entity.id
_entity.type
_entity.pdbx_description
1 polymer ?
#
loop_
_entity_poly.entity_id
_entity_poly.type
_entity_poly.pdbx_seq_one_letter_code
_entity_poly.pdbx_strand_id
1 'polypeptide(L)'
;MQEEEKNNGMEGMSVEEMFLGVQESYQEAQLRAQEENRAFARTEFFRMDKFGTYRLRILPIAPNPDGSPTRPGYEYPVHQLLLELEKPATGNKPQKMYVTVTRATDAGYSVDPIETYRRMAVEAAKEDGDDKLAEKIAGGSFGGGLKYSYGHCLYVFDLGERAKGVQMMTLSHAQFKDLDERKFKLWSKKLAKNPSYPCPISSVYDAYPVEIEKRKNGAKTEYVISIDNESEPVPLTKEELTALMGAPRIPEIIYRYTRYHLGATVEFLKQCDGIYGMSLMETDEMKTVIDTLDGELPKEDISAFSFDRRTKDNRENGREGGGISLDDLFERYDELQRQELGEKTEEGQELRAMIRGYIEQEGLSVRVTRSTSNRELLDLIESEMEGPKPSDEPEDVPGEEEEQPEETEERAGRPRHRR
;
A
#
# COMPACT_ATOMS: atom_id res chain seq x y z
N MET A 1 36.19 -16.00 -43.28
CA MET A 1 35.53 -16.78 -44.34
C MET A 1 35.96 -18.23 -44.15
N GLN A 2 35.11 -19.19 -43.80
CA GLN A 2 33.65 -19.28 -43.96
C GLN A 2 32.98 -19.83 -42.70
N GLU A 3 31.75 -19.38 -42.52
CA GLU A 3 30.79 -19.71 -41.45
C GLU A 3 30.41 -21.19 -41.45
N GLU A 4 30.37 -21.80 -40.25
CA GLU A 4 29.60 -23.01 -40.00
C GLU A 4 28.13 -22.61 -39.78
N GLU A 5 27.33 -22.68 -40.84
CA GLU A 5 25.87 -22.67 -40.73
C GLU A 5 25.41 -23.96 -40.05
N LYS A 6 25.01 -23.84 -38.78
CA LYS A 6 24.11 -24.81 -38.13
C LYS A 6 22.73 -24.65 -38.77
N ASN A 7 22.50 -25.34 -39.88
CA ASN A 7 21.18 -25.43 -40.48
C ASN A 7 20.31 -26.35 -39.61
N ASN A 8 19.28 -25.77 -39.00
CA ASN A 8 18.33 -26.40 -38.10
C ASN A 8 17.56 -27.53 -38.80
N GLY A 9 17.25 -28.59 -38.05
CA GLY A 9 16.43 -29.74 -38.46
C GLY A 9 14.98 -29.38 -38.80
N MET A 10 14.78 -28.72 -39.92
CA MET A 10 13.47 -28.40 -40.53
C MET A 10 13.25 -29.14 -41.86
N GLU A 11 14.17 -30.01 -42.27
CA GLU A 11 14.01 -30.86 -43.45
C GLU A 11 13.30 -32.16 -43.07
N GLY A 12 11.98 -32.22 -43.27
CA GLY A 12 11.22 -33.47 -43.23
C GLY A 12 9.86 -33.43 -42.55
N MET A 13 9.50 -32.35 -41.84
CA MET A 13 8.16 -32.22 -41.25
C MET A 13 7.17 -31.76 -42.31
N SER A 14 6.07 -32.50 -42.45
CA SER A 14 4.94 -32.09 -43.28
C SER A 14 4.33 -30.79 -42.72
N VAL A 15 3.72 -29.99 -43.60
CA VAL A 15 3.03 -28.74 -43.19
C VAL A 15 2.00 -29.05 -42.10
N GLU A 16 1.31 -30.19 -42.19
CA GLU A 16 0.34 -30.66 -41.21
C GLU A 16 0.97 -30.94 -39.83
N GLU A 17 2.15 -31.55 -39.77
CA GLU A 17 2.88 -31.78 -38.52
C GLU A 17 3.36 -30.48 -37.87
N MET A 18 3.71 -29.46 -38.68
CA MET A 18 4.04 -28.14 -38.16
C MET A 18 2.83 -27.48 -37.49
N PHE A 19 1.63 -27.62 -38.06
CA PHE A 19 0.41 -27.07 -37.44
C PHE A 19 -0.05 -27.89 -36.22
N LEU A 20 0.11 -29.21 -36.23
CA LEU A 20 -0.22 -30.07 -35.09
C LEU A 20 0.71 -29.80 -33.89
N GLY A 21 1.99 -29.49 -34.12
CA GLY A 21 2.94 -29.13 -33.07
C GLY A 21 2.72 -27.75 -32.44
N VAL A 22 1.87 -26.91 -33.04
CA VAL A 22 1.49 -25.57 -32.56
C VAL A 22 0.09 -25.57 -31.93
N GLN A 23 -0.60 -26.73 -31.90
CA GLN A 23 -1.90 -26.83 -31.25
C GLN A 23 -1.76 -26.70 -29.73
N GLU A 24 -2.39 -25.65 -29.20
CA GLU A 24 -2.53 -25.44 -27.76
C GLU A 24 -3.16 -26.67 -27.10
N SER A 25 -2.45 -27.25 -26.14
CA SER A 25 -2.99 -28.33 -25.33
C SER A 25 -4.01 -27.80 -24.31
N TYR A 26 -4.89 -28.67 -23.83
CA TYR A 26 -5.86 -28.30 -22.79
C TYR A 26 -5.17 -27.77 -21.52
N GLN A 27 -3.98 -28.28 -21.17
CA GLN A 27 -3.20 -27.80 -20.04
C GLN A 27 -2.60 -26.41 -20.29
N GLU A 28 -2.08 -26.14 -21.50
CA GLU A 28 -1.58 -24.82 -21.88
C GLU A 28 -2.73 -23.80 -21.96
N ALA A 29 -3.89 -24.19 -22.46
CA ALA A 29 -5.10 -23.36 -22.45
C ALA A 29 -5.57 -23.04 -21.01
N GLN A 30 -5.49 -24.02 -20.09
CA GLN A 30 -5.79 -23.80 -18.67
C GLN A 30 -4.76 -22.90 -17.99
N LEU A 31 -3.46 -23.09 -18.27
CA LEU A 31 -2.38 -22.27 -17.73
C LEU A 31 -2.46 -20.84 -18.26
N ARG A 32 -2.68 -20.64 -19.56
CA ARG A 32 -2.91 -19.33 -20.15
C ARG A 32 -4.16 -18.67 -19.59
N ALA A 33 -5.27 -19.40 -19.43
CA ALA A 33 -6.46 -18.86 -18.77
C ALA A 33 -6.22 -18.49 -17.30
N GLN A 34 -5.36 -19.23 -16.59
CA GLN A 34 -4.95 -18.88 -15.23
C GLN A 34 -4.02 -17.68 -15.20
N GLU A 35 -3.05 -17.58 -16.11
CA GLU A 35 -2.12 -16.45 -16.27
C GLU A 35 -2.84 -15.17 -16.71
N GLU A 36 -3.78 -15.28 -17.65
CA GLU A 36 -4.65 -14.17 -18.07
C GLU A 36 -5.48 -13.68 -16.87
N ASN A 37 -6.09 -14.58 -16.08
CA ASN A 37 -6.80 -14.19 -14.86
C ASN A 37 -5.88 -13.62 -13.76
N ARG A 38 -4.60 -14.01 -13.76
CA ARG A 38 -3.57 -13.55 -12.83
C ARG A 38 -3.14 -12.12 -13.13
N ALA A 39 -3.04 -11.76 -14.41
CA ALA A 39 -2.82 -10.38 -14.85
C ALA A 39 -3.96 -9.44 -14.41
N PHE A 40 -5.17 -9.96 -14.19
CA PHE A 40 -6.31 -9.22 -13.65
C PHE A 40 -6.47 -9.32 -12.12
N ALA A 41 -5.69 -10.16 -11.43
CA ALA A 41 -5.78 -10.34 -9.99
C ALA A 41 -5.15 -9.14 -9.28
N ARG A 42 -6.00 -8.15 -8.97
CA ARG A 42 -5.65 -6.96 -8.22
C ARG A 42 -4.98 -7.35 -6.90
N THR A 43 -3.78 -6.84 -6.67
CA THR A 43 -3.11 -7.01 -5.37
C THR A 43 -3.88 -6.24 -4.31
N GLU A 44 -4.31 -6.94 -3.26
CA GLU A 44 -4.92 -6.31 -2.10
C GLU A 44 -3.82 -5.81 -1.16
N PHE A 45 -3.93 -4.57 -0.69
CA PHE A 45 -2.97 -3.98 0.23
C PHE A 45 -3.52 -4.07 1.65
N PHE A 46 -2.72 -4.60 2.57
CA PHE A 46 -3.04 -4.61 3.98
C PHE A 46 -2.79 -3.22 4.57
N ARG A 47 -3.79 -2.68 5.26
CA ARG A 47 -3.71 -1.39 5.94
C ARG A 47 -4.09 -1.52 7.41
N MET A 48 -3.32 -0.88 8.27
CA MET A 48 -3.56 -0.83 9.71
C MET A 48 -4.48 0.33 10.04
N ASP A 49 -5.72 0.21 9.58
CA ASP A 49 -6.70 1.28 9.54
C ASP A 49 -7.21 1.71 10.94
N LYS A 50 -7.40 0.75 11.83
CA LYS A 50 -7.87 0.89 13.23
C LYS A 50 -6.73 0.86 14.26
N PHE A 51 -6.93 1.42 15.45
CA PHE A 51 -6.06 1.09 16.58
C PHE A 51 -6.30 -0.32 17.10
N GLY A 52 -5.28 -0.86 17.73
CA GLY A 52 -5.30 -2.20 18.30
C GLY A 52 -4.19 -3.06 17.74
N THR A 53 -4.26 -4.34 18.09
CA THR A 53 -3.23 -5.31 17.74
C THR A 53 -3.65 -6.10 16.51
N TYR A 54 -2.89 -5.95 15.44
CA TYR A 54 -3.01 -6.74 14.22
C TYR A 54 -2.16 -7.99 14.36
N ARG A 55 -2.78 -9.15 14.20
CA ARG A 55 -2.09 -10.43 14.30
C ARG A 55 -1.89 -10.97 12.88
N LEU A 56 -0.65 -10.94 12.42
CA LEU A 56 -0.29 -11.18 11.02
C LEU A 56 0.54 -12.43 10.84
N ARG A 57 0.32 -13.09 9.71
CA ARG A 57 1.15 -14.20 9.25
C ARG A 57 1.98 -13.74 8.05
N ILE A 58 3.26 -13.46 8.29
CA ILE A 58 4.20 -13.03 7.23
C ILE A 58 4.53 -14.20 6.32
N LEU A 59 4.37 -14.03 5.01
CA LEU A 59 4.54 -15.12 4.04
C LEU A 59 5.99 -15.20 3.53
N PRO A 60 6.49 -16.40 3.20
CA PRO A 60 7.75 -16.54 2.50
C PRO A 60 7.62 -16.01 1.06
N ILE A 61 8.76 -15.69 0.43
CA ILE A 61 8.74 -15.38 -1.00
C ILE A 61 8.40 -16.67 -1.77
N ALA A 62 7.38 -16.60 -2.62
CA ALA A 62 6.96 -17.71 -3.47
C ALA A 62 8.05 -18.05 -4.50
N PRO A 63 8.33 -19.34 -4.77
CA PRO A 63 9.24 -19.74 -5.83
C PRO A 63 8.75 -19.26 -7.20
N ASN A 64 9.65 -19.31 -8.19
CA ASN A 64 9.29 -19.00 -9.56
C ASN A 64 8.24 -20.01 -10.09
N PRO A 65 7.45 -19.66 -11.12
CA PRO A 65 6.43 -20.56 -11.67
C PRO A 65 6.96 -21.92 -12.13
N ASP A 66 8.22 -21.98 -12.56
CA ASP A 66 8.95 -23.20 -12.95
C ASP A 66 9.42 -24.05 -11.75
N GLY A 67 9.13 -23.61 -10.52
CA GLY A 67 9.57 -24.24 -9.28
C GLY A 67 11.01 -23.93 -8.89
N SER A 68 11.74 -23.11 -9.65
CA SER A 68 13.09 -22.69 -9.29
C SER A 68 13.08 -21.79 -8.05
N PRO A 69 14.13 -21.89 -7.20
CA PRO A 69 14.22 -21.06 -6.02
C PRO A 69 14.41 -19.59 -6.42
N THR A 70 13.61 -18.76 -5.76
CA THR A 70 13.73 -17.31 -5.75
C THR A 70 14.74 -16.86 -4.66
N ARG A 71 14.97 -15.54 -4.54
CA ARG A 71 15.72 -14.96 -3.42
C ARG A 71 15.17 -15.50 -2.09
N PRO A 72 16.02 -16.02 -1.18
CA PRO A 72 15.59 -16.37 0.16
C PRO A 72 15.13 -15.13 0.92
N GLY A 73 13.96 -15.20 1.56
CA GLY A 73 13.43 -14.10 2.36
C GLY A 73 11.91 -14.10 2.44
N TYR A 74 11.38 -12.95 2.85
CA TYR A 74 9.95 -12.68 2.96
C TYR A 74 9.57 -11.25 2.52
N GLU A 75 10.54 -10.46 2.05
CA GLU A 75 10.35 -9.04 1.75
C GLU A 75 11.14 -8.60 0.52
N TYR A 76 10.77 -7.46 -0.03
CA TYR A 76 11.57 -6.69 -0.99
C TYR A 76 11.69 -5.23 -0.56
N PRO A 77 12.89 -4.64 -0.67
CA PRO A 77 13.08 -3.21 -0.46
C PRO A 77 12.39 -2.39 -1.54
N VAL A 78 11.89 -1.20 -1.21
CA VAL A 78 11.27 -0.30 -2.18
C VAL A 78 11.61 1.16 -1.88
N HIS A 79 11.84 1.96 -2.92
CA HIS A 79 11.92 3.41 -2.86
C HIS A 79 10.70 4.02 -3.54
N GLN A 80 9.84 4.69 -2.78
CA GLN A 80 8.60 5.26 -3.30
C GLN A 80 8.46 6.74 -2.93
N LEU A 81 7.81 7.50 -3.80
CA LEU A 81 7.46 8.89 -3.59
C LEU A 81 5.98 9.08 -3.88
N LEU A 82 5.28 9.74 -2.96
CA LEU A 82 3.91 10.18 -3.17
C LEU A 82 3.95 11.54 -3.87
N LEU A 83 3.51 11.57 -5.13
CA LEU A 83 3.36 12.79 -5.91
C LEU A 83 2.06 13.48 -5.54
N GLU A 84 2.16 14.72 -5.11
CA GLU A 84 1.03 15.59 -4.81
C GLU A 84 0.84 16.57 -5.96
N LEU A 85 -0.15 16.28 -6.82
CA LEU A 85 -0.41 17.00 -8.07
C LEU A 85 -1.62 17.91 -7.92
N GLU A 86 -1.45 19.20 -8.15
CA GLU A 86 -2.57 20.15 -8.25
C GLU A 86 -3.26 20.03 -9.61
N LYS A 87 -4.58 19.88 -9.60
CA LYS A 87 -5.37 19.83 -10.84
C LYS A 87 -5.52 21.24 -11.41
N PRO A 88 -5.47 21.38 -12.75
CA PRO A 88 -5.81 22.63 -13.43
C PRO A 88 -7.20 23.13 -13.01
N ALA A 89 -7.29 24.40 -12.58
CA ALA A 89 -8.49 24.94 -11.95
C ALA A 89 -9.67 25.08 -12.94
N THR A 90 -10.66 24.18 -12.82
CA THR A 90 -11.98 24.33 -13.46
C THR A 90 -13.04 24.92 -12.51
N GLY A 91 -12.65 25.43 -11.32
CA GLY A 91 -13.56 26.01 -10.33
C GLY A 91 -12.87 26.70 -9.14
N ASN A 92 -13.65 27.17 -8.16
CA ASN A 92 -13.19 28.00 -7.02
C ASN A 92 -12.37 27.28 -5.92
N LYS A 93 -12.09 25.97 -6.05
CA LYS A 93 -11.29 25.23 -5.06
C LYS A 93 -10.20 24.41 -5.74
N PRO A 94 -8.93 24.53 -5.30
CA PRO A 94 -7.87 23.65 -5.77
C PRO A 94 -8.24 22.20 -5.43
N GLN A 95 -8.13 21.32 -6.42
CA GLN A 95 -8.26 19.87 -6.24
C GLN A 95 -6.88 19.27 -6.39
N LYS A 96 -6.52 18.34 -5.51
CA LYS A 96 -5.27 17.59 -5.60
C LYS A 96 -5.52 16.16 -6.08
N MET A 97 -4.53 15.58 -6.74
CA MET A 97 -4.46 14.20 -7.18
C MET A 97 -3.18 13.62 -6.58
N TYR A 98 -3.24 12.37 -6.14
CA TYR A 98 -2.10 11.68 -5.56
C TYR A 98 -1.73 10.48 -6.42
N VAL A 99 -0.43 10.36 -6.71
CA VAL A 99 0.12 9.24 -7.47
C VAL A 99 1.38 8.77 -6.75
N THR A 100 1.42 7.50 -6.37
CA THR A 100 2.64 6.90 -5.80
C THR A 100 3.50 6.40 -6.95
N VAL A 101 4.77 6.82 -7.00
CA VAL A 101 5.75 6.36 -7.97
C VAL A 101 6.91 5.64 -7.27
N THR A 102 7.43 4.61 -7.92
CA THR A 102 8.68 3.96 -7.52
C THR A 102 9.87 4.67 -8.16
N ARG A 103 11.07 4.52 -7.60
CA ARG A 103 12.30 5.03 -8.25
C ARG A 103 12.48 4.33 -9.60
N ALA A 104 12.68 5.08 -10.68
CA ALA A 104 12.77 4.53 -12.02
C ALA A 104 13.96 3.56 -12.19
N THR A 105 15.09 3.82 -11.53
CA THR A 105 16.24 2.90 -11.55
C THR A 105 16.00 1.61 -10.78
N ASP A 106 15.15 1.62 -9.73
CA ASP A 106 14.70 0.38 -9.07
C ASP A 106 13.79 -0.44 -10.00
N ALA A 107 13.09 0.22 -10.94
CA ALA A 107 12.31 -0.40 -12.01
C ALA A 107 13.15 -0.89 -13.20
N GLY A 108 14.47 -0.73 -13.15
CA GLY A 108 15.40 -1.23 -14.18
C GLY A 108 15.69 -0.24 -15.31
N TYR A 109 15.21 1.01 -15.22
CA TYR A 109 15.52 2.07 -16.18
C TYR A 109 16.87 2.74 -15.89
N SER A 110 17.47 3.37 -16.89
CA SER A 110 18.82 3.93 -16.77
C SER A 110 18.87 5.28 -16.05
N VAL A 111 17.76 6.01 -16.03
CA VAL A 111 17.66 7.38 -15.50
C VAL A 111 16.45 7.54 -14.59
N ASP A 112 16.55 8.47 -13.64
CA ASP A 112 15.42 8.87 -12.78
C ASP A 112 15.20 10.40 -12.87
N PRO A 113 14.02 10.84 -13.38
CA PRO A 113 13.71 12.26 -13.51
C PRO A 113 13.64 13.00 -12.16
N ILE A 114 13.16 12.35 -11.11
CA ILE A 114 12.98 12.97 -9.78
C ILE A 114 14.34 13.16 -9.11
N GLU A 115 15.23 12.17 -9.16
CA GLU A 115 16.58 12.32 -8.61
C GLU A 115 17.41 13.35 -9.36
N THR A 116 17.30 13.37 -10.70
CA THR A 116 17.94 14.39 -11.54
C THR A 116 17.44 15.78 -11.17
N TYR A 117 16.13 15.99 -11.17
CA TYR A 117 15.52 17.27 -10.80
C TYR A 117 15.91 17.69 -9.39
N ARG A 118 15.81 16.78 -8.41
CA ARG A 118 16.19 17.03 -7.01
C ARG A 118 17.63 17.50 -6.90
N ARG A 119 18.57 16.85 -7.60
CA ARG A 119 19.99 17.25 -7.59
C ARG A 119 20.15 18.68 -8.12
N MET A 120 19.58 18.95 -9.29
CA MET A 120 19.65 20.27 -9.93
C MET A 120 19.01 21.37 -9.08
N ALA A 121 17.86 21.08 -8.47
CA ALA A 121 17.13 22.04 -7.64
C ALA A 121 17.85 22.34 -6.31
N VAL A 122 18.48 21.34 -5.69
CA VAL A 122 19.33 21.55 -4.51
C VAL A 122 20.56 22.39 -4.86
N GLU A 123 21.15 22.16 -6.03
CA GLU A 123 22.30 22.92 -6.52
C GLU A 123 21.92 24.38 -6.79
N ALA A 124 20.85 24.62 -7.55
CA ALA A 124 20.32 25.94 -7.84
C ALA A 124 19.97 26.73 -6.57
N ALA A 125 19.26 26.11 -5.61
CA ALA A 125 18.93 26.74 -4.34
C ALA A 125 20.18 27.15 -3.54
N LYS A 126 21.26 26.34 -3.57
CA LYS A 126 22.52 26.68 -2.91
C LYS A 126 23.28 27.80 -3.62
N GLU A 127 23.26 27.83 -4.94
CA GLU A 127 23.86 28.92 -5.73
C GLU A 127 23.17 30.26 -5.45
N ASP A 128 21.85 30.24 -5.25
CA ASP A 128 21.06 31.40 -4.84
C ASP A 128 21.19 31.76 -3.35
N GLY A 129 21.92 30.95 -2.56
CA GLY A 129 22.12 31.16 -1.12
C GLY A 129 20.89 30.82 -0.26
N ASP A 130 19.93 30.07 -0.78
CA ASP A 130 18.76 29.59 -0.05
C ASP A 130 18.98 28.17 0.50
N ASP A 131 19.80 28.08 1.56
CA ASP A 131 20.10 26.82 2.24
C ASP A 131 18.84 26.13 2.79
N LYS A 132 17.80 26.90 3.16
CA LYS A 132 16.54 26.35 3.69
C LYS A 132 15.76 25.63 2.61
N LEU A 133 15.66 26.24 1.42
CA LEU A 133 15.02 25.60 0.27
C LEU A 133 15.80 24.36 -0.16
N ALA A 134 17.13 24.44 -0.18
CA ALA A 134 18.00 23.30 -0.49
C ALA A 134 17.78 22.13 0.48
N GLU A 135 17.70 22.39 1.79
CA GLU A 135 17.38 21.38 2.81
C GLU A 135 15.98 20.79 2.64
N LYS A 136 14.98 21.63 2.34
CA LYS A 136 13.59 21.19 2.09
C LYS A 136 13.53 20.23 0.90
N ILE A 137 14.09 20.62 -0.25
CA ILE A 137 14.11 19.79 -1.47
C ILE A 137 14.89 18.49 -1.24
N ALA A 138 15.99 18.56 -0.49
CA ALA A 138 16.80 17.39 -0.16
C ALA A 138 16.10 16.40 0.80
N GLY A 139 15.09 16.87 1.55
CA GLY A 139 14.30 16.10 2.51
C GLY A 139 13.27 15.16 1.87
N GLY A 140 12.50 14.46 2.72
CA GLY A 140 11.46 13.50 2.30
C GLY A 140 10.15 14.15 1.84
N SER A 141 9.29 13.37 1.19
CA SER A 141 7.99 13.80 0.64
C SER A 141 7.09 14.54 1.63
N PHE A 142 7.03 14.07 2.88
CA PHE A 142 6.14 14.65 3.90
C PHE A 142 6.52 16.09 4.31
N GLY A 143 7.79 16.47 4.14
CA GLY A 143 8.26 17.85 4.31
C GLY A 143 8.19 18.70 3.04
N GLY A 144 7.57 18.19 1.98
CA GLY A 144 7.56 18.83 0.65
C GLY A 144 8.89 18.70 -0.11
N GLY A 145 9.72 17.72 0.28
CA GLY A 145 10.97 17.37 -0.38
C GLY A 145 10.81 16.26 -1.42
N LEU A 146 11.89 15.99 -2.15
CA LEU A 146 11.88 15.08 -3.31
C LEU A 146 12.63 13.76 -3.06
N LYS A 147 13.06 13.49 -1.83
CA LYS A 147 13.73 12.23 -1.50
C LYS A 147 12.71 11.10 -1.40
N TYR A 148 12.95 10.03 -2.17
CA TYR A 148 12.20 8.78 -2.05
C TYR A 148 12.22 8.23 -0.62
N SER A 149 11.06 7.80 -0.15
CA SER A 149 10.89 7.06 1.09
C SER A 149 11.36 5.62 0.90
N TYR A 150 12.18 5.13 1.84
CA TYR A 150 12.68 3.76 1.82
C TYR A 150 11.85 2.86 2.74
N GLY A 151 11.35 1.76 2.19
CA GLY A 151 10.49 0.82 2.89
C GLY A 151 10.71 -0.62 2.42
N HIS A 152 9.89 -1.53 2.95
CA HIS A 152 9.94 -2.96 2.68
C HIS A 152 8.53 -3.49 2.45
N CYS A 153 8.32 -4.15 1.31
CA CYS A 153 7.05 -4.79 0.98
C CYS A 153 7.13 -6.29 1.23
N LEU A 154 6.09 -6.84 1.86
CA LEU A 154 5.96 -8.28 2.12
C LEU A 154 4.51 -8.71 1.97
N TYR A 155 4.29 -10.01 1.73
CA TYR A 155 2.97 -10.58 1.78
C TYR A 155 2.61 -11.06 3.18
N VAL A 156 1.35 -10.89 3.56
CA VAL A 156 0.77 -11.31 4.84
C VAL A 156 -0.59 -11.98 4.65
N PHE A 157 -0.98 -12.81 5.61
CA PHE A 157 -2.39 -13.01 5.95
C PHE A 157 -2.71 -12.23 7.22
N ASP A 158 -3.82 -11.51 7.21
CA ASP A 158 -4.46 -11.08 8.45
C ASP A 158 -5.09 -12.29 9.14
N LEU A 159 -4.65 -12.62 10.36
CA LEU A 159 -5.22 -13.75 11.11
C LEU A 159 -6.60 -13.43 11.69
N GLY A 160 -6.96 -12.15 11.82
CA GLY A 160 -8.31 -11.71 12.18
C GLY A 160 -9.30 -11.85 11.02
N GLU A 161 -8.83 -11.68 9.79
CA GLU A 161 -9.65 -11.69 8.57
C GLU A 161 -9.05 -12.56 7.46
N ARG A 162 -8.67 -13.80 7.80
CA ARG A 162 -7.93 -14.73 6.91
C ARG A 162 -8.63 -15.01 5.57
N ALA A 163 -9.95 -14.81 5.50
CA ALA A 163 -10.75 -14.95 4.29
C ALA A 163 -10.42 -13.90 3.19
N LYS A 164 -9.79 -12.77 3.54
CA LYS A 164 -9.31 -11.77 2.57
C LYS A 164 -8.16 -12.29 1.70
N GLY A 165 -7.52 -13.39 2.09
CA GLY A 165 -6.45 -13.99 1.32
C GLY A 165 -5.15 -13.20 1.41
N VAL A 166 -4.28 -13.36 0.40
CA VAL A 166 -2.93 -12.80 0.40
C VAL A 166 -2.99 -11.29 0.21
N GLN A 167 -2.42 -10.54 1.16
CA GLN A 167 -2.38 -9.08 1.12
C GLN A 167 -0.93 -8.58 1.18
N MET A 168 -0.62 -7.52 0.46
CA MET A 168 0.69 -6.87 0.49
C MET A 168 0.72 -5.79 1.57
N MET A 169 1.71 -5.85 2.46
CA MET A 169 1.96 -4.84 3.48
C MET A 169 3.27 -4.12 3.17
N THR A 170 3.27 -2.80 3.30
CA THR A 170 4.49 -1.99 3.25
C THR A 170 4.84 -1.55 4.66
N LEU A 171 6.08 -1.82 5.08
CA LEU A 171 6.66 -1.31 6.31
C LEU A 171 7.64 -0.20 5.97
N SER A 172 7.66 0.87 6.77
CA SER A 172 8.77 1.82 6.75
C SER A 172 10.07 1.10 7.11
N HIS A 173 11.21 1.66 6.70
CA HIS A 173 12.51 1.07 7.07
C HIS A 173 12.70 0.91 8.58
N ALA A 174 12.18 1.82 9.40
CA ALA A 174 12.25 1.74 10.86
C ALA A 174 11.41 0.58 11.41
N GLN A 175 10.17 0.42 10.93
CA GLN A 175 9.31 -0.71 11.30
C GLN A 175 9.92 -2.05 10.88
N PHE A 176 10.45 -2.14 9.66
CA PHE A 176 11.14 -3.34 9.20
C PHE A 176 12.33 -3.70 10.09
N LYS A 177 13.15 -2.70 10.46
CA LYS A 177 14.30 -2.92 11.33
C LYS A 177 13.90 -3.45 12.72
N ASP A 178 12.85 -2.91 13.33
CA ASP A 178 12.34 -3.42 14.62
C ASP A 178 11.85 -4.87 14.50
N LEU A 179 11.10 -5.19 13.43
CA LEU A 179 10.71 -6.57 13.12
C LEU A 179 11.91 -7.49 12.96
N ASP A 180 12.93 -7.06 12.21
CA ASP A 180 14.10 -7.86 11.88
C ASP A 180 14.97 -8.14 13.11
N GLU A 181 15.17 -7.15 13.98
CA GLU A 181 15.87 -7.28 15.25
C GLU A 181 15.17 -8.29 16.18
N ARG A 182 13.83 -8.21 16.29
CA ARG A 182 13.02 -9.15 17.09
C ARG A 182 13.10 -10.56 16.53
N LYS A 183 12.99 -10.70 15.20
CA LYS A 183 13.16 -11.97 14.50
C LYS A 183 14.52 -12.59 14.79
N PHE A 184 15.62 -11.84 14.64
CA PHE A 184 16.96 -12.36 14.90
C PHE A 184 17.14 -12.78 16.36
N LYS A 185 16.63 -12.00 17.31
CA LYS A 185 16.68 -12.34 18.74
C LYS A 185 15.93 -13.64 19.04
N LEU A 186 14.75 -13.84 18.47
CA LEU A 186 13.99 -15.09 18.62
C LEU A 186 14.70 -16.25 17.92
N TRP A 187 15.16 -16.04 16.69
CA TRP A 187 15.76 -17.09 15.86
C TRP A 187 17.05 -17.62 16.48
N SER A 188 17.91 -16.75 17.00
CA SER A 188 19.14 -17.12 17.72
C SER A 188 18.85 -18.07 18.89
N LYS A 189 17.80 -17.79 19.68
CA LYS A 189 17.36 -18.67 20.78
C LYS A 189 16.87 -20.03 20.30
N LYS A 190 16.19 -20.09 19.15
CA LYS A 190 15.67 -21.34 18.57
C LYS A 190 16.81 -22.17 17.96
N LEU A 191 17.75 -21.52 17.27
CA LEU A 191 18.93 -22.15 16.67
C LEU A 191 19.84 -22.80 17.71
N ALA A 192 19.95 -22.22 18.90
CA ALA A 192 20.69 -22.82 20.01
C ALA A 192 20.14 -24.19 20.46
N LYS A 193 18.84 -24.46 20.22
CA LYS A 193 18.19 -25.74 20.52
C LYS A 193 18.12 -26.66 19.31
N ASN A 194 17.90 -26.09 18.12
CA ASN A 194 17.84 -26.81 16.85
C ASN A 194 18.61 -26.01 15.79
N PRO A 195 19.84 -26.41 15.42
CA PRO A 195 20.66 -25.69 14.43
C PRO A 195 20.03 -25.56 13.05
N SER A 196 19.00 -26.37 12.74
CA SER A 196 18.27 -26.34 11.47
C SER A 196 16.89 -25.66 11.60
N TYR A 197 16.65 -24.93 12.70
CA TYR A 197 15.37 -24.25 12.90
C TYR A 197 15.14 -23.21 11.79
N PRO A 198 14.00 -23.26 11.08
CA PRO A 198 13.73 -22.36 9.96
C PRO A 198 13.39 -20.94 10.45
N CYS A 199 13.20 -20.00 9.53
CA CYS A 199 12.86 -18.62 9.88
C CYS A 199 11.60 -18.56 10.76
N PRO A 200 11.64 -17.95 11.96
CA PRO A 200 10.56 -18.04 12.94
C PRO A 200 9.35 -17.16 12.63
N ILE A 201 9.37 -16.35 11.57
CA ILE A 201 8.24 -15.48 11.20
C ILE A 201 7.69 -15.76 9.80
N SER A 202 8.45 -16.43 8.93
CA SER A 202 8.07 -16.62 7.53
C SER A 202 8.19 -18.06 7.02
N SER A 203 8.73 -19.00 7.80
CA SER A 203 8.76 -20.41 7.39
C SER A 203 7.36 -20.96 7.16
N VAL A 204 7.21 -21.97 6.30
CA VAL A 204 5.88 -22.51 5.93
C VAL A 204 5.16 -23.11 7.14
N TYR A 205 5.87 -23.84 8.01
CA TYR A 205 5.28 -24.62 9.10
C TYR A 205 5.53 -24.04 10.50
N ASP A 206 6.69 -23.43 10.73
CA ASP A 206 7.19 -23.08 12.07
C ASP A 206 7.27 -21.56 12.30
N ALA A 207 6.39 -20.80 11.65
CA ALA A 207 6.33 -19.35 11.80
C ALA A 207 5.33 -18.95 12.89
N TYR A 208 5.79 -18.12 13.80
CA TYR A 208 4.98 -17.47 14.82
C TYR A 208 4.24 -16.26 14.25
N PRO A 209 3.03 -15.97 14.73
CA PRO A 209 2.35 -14.73 14.41
C PRO A 209 3.20 -13.51 14.77
N VAL A 210 3.19 -12.51 13.89
CA VAL A 210 3.72 -11.18 14.16
C VAL A 210 2.56 -10.30 14.57
N GLU A 211 2.68 -9.69 15.73
CA GLU A 211 1.71 -8.74 16.25
C GLU A 211 2.21 -7.33 15.98
N ILE A 212 1.36 -6.48 15.42
CA ILE A 212 1.66 -5.05 15.28
C ILE A 212 0.57 -4.31 16.03
N GLU A 213 0.92 -3.76 17.19
CA GLU A 213 0.05 -2.88 17.96
C GLU A 213 0.18 -1.46 17.40
N LYS A 214 -0.89 -0.97 16.77
CA LYS A 214 -1.05 0.45 16.46
C LYS A 214 -1.71 1.11 17.67
N ARG A 215 -1.06 2.12 18.26
CA ARG A 215 -1.56 2.82 19.45
C ARG A 215 -1.22 4.31 19.45
N LYS A 216 -1.92 5.10 20.26
CA LYS A 216 -1.58 6.50 20.53
C LYS A 216 -0.51 6.59 21.63
N ASN A 217 0.56 7.33 21.35
CA ASN A 217 1.54 7.76 22.34
C ASN A 217 1.54 9.30 22.39
N GLY A 218 0.64 9.84 23.22
CA GLY A 218 0.34 11.28 23.21
C GLY A 218 -0.35 11.70 21.91
N ALA A 219 0.23 12.68 21.21
CA ALA A 219 -0.29 13.15 19.92
C ALA A 219 0.07 12.23 18.74
N LYS A 220 1.10 11.39 18.88
CA LYS A 220 1.70 10.58 17.81
C LYS A 220 1.11 9.18 17.75
N THR A 221 0.99 8.66 16.54
CA THR A 221 0.74 7.24 16.30
C THR A 221 2.04 6.46 16.44
N GLU A 222 2.02 5.39 17.24
CA GLU A 222 3.15 4.49 17.47
C GLU A 222 2.79 3.08 17.00
N TYR A 223 3.79 2.38 16.47
CA TYR A 223 3.72 0.98 16.06
C TYR A 223 4.66 0.16 16.94
N VAL A 224 4.11 -0.81 17.66
CA VAL A 224 4.89 -1.75 18.45
C VAL A 224 4.78 -3.13 17.84
N ILE A 225 5.91 -3.67 17.37
CA ILE A 225 5.95 -4.98 16.74
C ILE A 225 6.30 -6.02 17.80
N SER A 226 5.59 -7.14 17.91
CA SER A 226 5.95 -8.31 18.72
C SER A 226 5.88 -9.57 17.88
N ILE A 227 6.54 -10.62 18.36
CA ILE A 227 6.40 -11.97 17.79
C ILE A 227 5.79 -12.81 18.89
N ASP A 228 4.59 -13.32 18.65
CA ASP A 228 3.86 -14.16 19.60
C ASP A 228 4.47 -15.57 19.59
N ASN A 229 5.57 -15.72 20.32
CA ASN A 229 6.27 -16.98 20.47
C ASN A 229 5.77 -17.82 21.66
N GLU A 230 4.71 -17.36 22.33
CA GLU A 230 4.00 -18.09 23.40
C GLU A 230 2.91 -18.98 22.80
N SER A 231 2.24 -18.51 21.74
CA SER A 231 1.34 -19.32 20.92
C SER A 231 2.08 -20.37 20.08
N GLU A 232 1.30 -21.34 19.58
CA GLU A 232 1.78 -22.29 18.59
C GLU A 232 2.10 -21.62 17.24
N PRO A 233 3.07 -22.15 16.48
CA PRO A 233 3.30 -21.71 15.10
C PRO A 233 2.04 -21.85 14.25
N VAL A 234 1.89 -20.96 13.28
CA VAL A 234 0.76 -20.96 12.35
C VAL A 234 1.23 -21.50 10.98
N PRO A 235 1.01 -22.78 10.68
CA PRO A 235 1.40 -23.35 9.39
C PRO A 235 0.52 -22.79 8.26
N LEU A 236 1.06 -22.75 7.05
CA LEU A 236 0.29 -22.48 5.83
C LEU A 236 -0.35 -23.77 5.33
N THR A 237 -1.62 -23.68 4.92
CA THR A 237 -2.32 -24.81 4.28
C THR A 237 -1.89 -24.97 2.82
N LYS A 238 -2.27 -26.09 2.20
CA LYS A 238 -1.98 -26.30 0.76
C LYS A 238 -2.73 -25.28 -0.10
N GLU A 239 -3.93 -24.93 0.29
CA GLU A 239 -4.78 -23.95 -0.38
C GLU A 239 -4.13 -22.56 -0.32
N GLU A 240 -3.55 -22.18 0.81
CA GLU A 240 -2.86 -20.90 1.00
C GLU A 240 -1.54 -20.82 0.26
N LEU A 241 -0.78 -21.92 0.24
CA LEU A 241 0.42 -22.03 -0.59
C LEU A 241 0.05 -21.93 -2.08
N THR A 242 -1.07 -22.50 -2.49
CA THR A 242 -1.58 -22.36 -3.86
C THR A 242 -1.99 -20.92 -4.16
N ALA A 243 -2.65 -20.24 -3.23
CA ALA A 243 -3.01 -18.83 -3.36
C ALA A 243 -1.77 -17.92 -3.45
N LEU A 244 -0.76 -18.14 -2.61
CA LEU A 244 0.52 -17.44 -2.66
C LEU A 244 1.28 -17.75 -3.95
N MET A 245 1.24 -18.99 -4.42
CA MET A 245 1.80 -19.37 -5.71
C MET A 245 1.10 -18.70 -6.88
N GLY A 246 -0.18 -18.35 -6.75
CA GLY A 246 -0.99 -17.61 -7.72
C GLY A 246 -0.97 -16.09 -7.56
N ALA A 247 -0.49 -15.55 -6.44
CA ALA A 247 -0.33 -14.10 -6.28
C ALA A 247 0.71 -13.55 -7.28
N PRO A 248 0.58 -12.28 -7.73
CA PRO A 248 1.64 -11.62 -8.48
C PRO A 248 2.95 -11.60 -7.68
N ARG A 249 4.11 -11.47 -8.33
CA ARG A 249 5.36 -11.36 -7.58
C ARG A 249 5.50 -9.93 -7.08
N ILE A 250 5.96 -9.76 -5.83
CA ILE A 250 6.12 -8.42 -5.23
C ILE A 250 6.89 -7.46 -6.16
N PRO A 251 8.04 -7.84 -6.77
CA PRO A 251 8.77 -6.97 -7.71
C PRO A 251 7.95 -6.51 -8.92
N GLU A 252 7.07 -7.35 -9.45
CA GLU A 252 6.21 -7.02 -10.60
C GLU A 252 5.21 -5.90 -10.26
N ILE A 253 4.92 -5.72 -8.96
CA ILE A 253 4.01 -4.68 -8.46
C ILE A 253 4.81 -3.44 -8.05
N ILE A 254 5.82 -3.60 -7.20
CA ILE A 254 6.48 -2.47 -6.52
C ILE A 254 7.51 -1.75 -7.39
N TYR A 255 8.05 -2.42 -8.40
CA TYR A 255 8.99 -1.86 -9.37
C TYR A 255 8.31 -1.55 -10.71
N ARG A 256 6.97 -1.52 -10.73
CA ARG A 256 6.23 -1.13 -11.93
C ARG A 256 6.31 0.38 -12.11
N TYR A 257 6.91 0.81 -13.23
CA TYR A 257 6.92 2.20 -13.68
C TYR A 257 6.51 2.23 -15.16
N THR A 258 5.50 3.04 -15.47
CA THR A 258 4.77 3.04 -16.76
C THR A 258 4.73 4.45 -17.35
N ARG A 259 4.25 4.60 -18.59
CA ARG A 259 4.02 5.91 -19.23
C ARG A 259 3.06 6.79 -18.43
N TYR A 260 2.06 6.20 -17.76
CA TYR A 260 1.24 6.92 -16.78
C TYR A 260 2.09 7.52 -15.64
N HIS A 261 3.03 6.75 -15.07
CA HIS A 261 3.91 7.25 -14.01
C HIS A 261 4.85 8.35 -14.52
N LEU A 262 5.44 8.17 -15.70
CA LEU A 262 6.26 9.21 -16.34
C LEU A 262 5.47 10.50 -16.54
N GLY A 263 4.26 10.40 -17.09
CA GLY A 263 3.38 11.57 -17.30
C GLY A 263 3.03 12.28 -15.98
N ALA A 264 2.73 11.53 -14.92
CA ALA A 264 2.48 12.07 -13.59
C ALA A 264 3.72 12.77 -13.03
N THR A 265 4.90 12.15 -13.16
CA THR A 265 6.19 12.71 -12.73
C THR A 265 6.51 14.02 -13.47
N VAL A 266 6.33 14.06 -14.79
CA VAL A 266 6.60 15.27 -15.58
C VAL A 266 5.69 16.43 -15.15
N GLU A 267 4.40 16.19 -14.98
CA GLU A 267 3.47 17.23 -14.50
C GLU A 267 3.80 17.68 -13.07
N PHE A 268 4.19 16.74 -12.21
CA PHE A 268 4.59 17.05 -10.83
C PHE A 268 5.84 17.94 -10.79
N LEU A 269 6.88 17.61 -11.55
CA LEU A 269 8.13 18.38 -11.57
C LEU A 269 7.95 19.77 -12.19
N LYS A 270 7.02 19.96 -13.14
CA LYS A 270 6.64 21.30 -13.61
C LYS A 270 5.98 22.14 -12.52
N GLN A 271 5.18 21.52 -11.65
CA GLN A 271 4.61 22.21 -10.49
C GLN A 271 5.70 22.54 -9.47
N CYS A 272 6.68 21.66 -9.26
CA CYS A 272 7.86 21.94 -8.45
C CYS A 272 8.62 23.17 -8.95
N ASP A 273 8.80 23.33 -10.27
CA ASP A 273 9.42 24.54 -10.85
C ASP A 273 8.67 25.81 -10.42
N GLY A 274 7.33 25.79 -10.50
CA GLY A 274 6.51 26.91 -10.04
C GLY A 274 6.62 27.18 -8.53
N ILE A 275 6.64 26.11 -7.71
CA ILE A 275 6.71 26.20 -6.24
C ILE A 275 8.08 26.71 -5.77
N TYR A 276 9.15 26.24 -6.41
CA TYR A 276 10.53 26.60 -6.04
C TYR A 276 11.04 27.86 -6.75
N GLY A 277 10.27 28.42 -7.69
CA GLY A 277 10.67 29.58 -8.47
C GLY A 277 11.79 29.28 -9.47
N MET A 278 11.84 28.04 -9.96
CA MET A 278 12.87 27.53 -10.86
C MET A 278 12.30 27.24 -12.25
N SER A 279 13.16 26.91 -13.21
CA SER A 279 12.77 26.50 -14.57
C SER A 279 13.62 25.35 -15.06
N LEU A 280 13.82 24.35 -14.20
CA LEU A 280 14.71 23.22 -14.48
C LEU A 280 14.13 22.28 -15.51
N MET A 281 12.80 22.16 -15.60
CA MET A 281 12.12 21.33 -16.61
C MET A 281 12.35 21.82 -18.04
N GLU A 282 12.74 23.08 -18.22
CA GLU A 282 13.05 23.65 -19.53
C GLU A 282 14.50 23.39 -19.97
N THR A 283 15.36 22.91 -19.06
CA THR A 283 16.76 22.61 -19.35
C THR A 283 16.92 21.41 -20.27
N ASP A 284 18.01 21.40 -21.05
CA ASP A 284 18.32 20.29 -21.94
C ASP A 284 18.60 18.98 -21.17
N GLU A 285 19.13 19.08 -19.94
CA GLU A 285 19.35 17.92 -19.08
C GLU A 285 18.03 17.23 -18.72
N MET A 286 17.03 17.97 -18.24
CA MET A 286 15.73 17.38 -17.89
C MET A 286 14.99 16.83 -19.11
N LYS A 287 15.03 17.53 -20.25
CA LYS A 287 14.45 17.03 -21.51
C LYS A 287 15.11 15.72 -21.94
N THR A 288 16.44 15.65 -21.89
CA THR A 288 17.19 14.43 -22.25
C THR A 288 16.84 13.26 -21.34
N VAL A 289 16.71 13.49 -20.03
CA VAL A 289 16.32 12.44 -19.07
C VAL A 289 14.90 11.93 -19.34
N ILE A 290 13.96 12.82 -19.60
CA ILE A 290 12.58 12.45 -19.92
C ILE A 290 12.51 11.66 -21.24
N ASP A 291 13.17 12.13 -22.30
CA ASP A 291 13.19 11.46 -23.61
C ASP A 291 13.88 10.09 -23.53
N THR A 292 14.94 9.98 -22.74
CA THR A 292 15.63 8.69 -22.51
C THR A 292 14.70 7.71 -21.82
N LEU A 293 14.05 8.11 -20.73
CA LEU A 293 13.12 7.25 -20.01
C LEU A 293 11.91 6.86 -20.87
N ASP A 294 11.32 7.80 -21.62
CA ASP A 294 10.18 7.53 -22.51
C ASP A 294 10.52 6.52 -23.61
N GLY A 295 11.77 6.54 -24.10
CA GLY A 295 12.30 5.59 -25.07
C GLY A 295 12.58 4.20 -24.50
N GLU A 296 12.88 4.08 -23.20
CA GLU A 296 13.09 2.80 -22.51
C GLU A 296 11.77 2.14 -22.08
N LEU A 297 10.70 2.93 -21.89
CA LEU A 297 9.39 2.40 -21.53
C LEU A 297 8.84 1.45 -22.63
N PRO A 298 8.18 0.34 -22.26
CA PRO A 298 7.59 -0.59 -23.22
C PRO A 298 6.71 0.09 -24.26
N LYS A 299 6.73 -0.38 -25.51
CA LYS A 299 5.96 0.22 -26.60
C LYS A 299 4.48 -0.16 -26.54
N GLU A 300 4.20 -1.29 -25.90
CA GLU A 300 2.88 -1.85 -25.67
C GLU A 300 2.16 -1.13 -24.52
N ASP A 301 2.89 -0.40 -23.68
CA ASP A 301 2.33 0.45 -22.64
C ASP A 301 1.68 1.69 -23.27
N ILE A 302 0.36 1.65 -23.34
CA ILE A 302 -0.50 2.74 -23.83
C ILE A 302 -1.06 3.60 -22.68
N SER A 303 -0.60 3.38 -21.44
CA SER A 303 -1.08 4.15 -20.29
C SER A 303 -0.67 5.62 -20.43
N ALA A 304 -1.59 6.53 -20.09
CA ALA A 304 -1.35 7.96 -20.20
C ALA A 304 -1.88 8.67 -18.96
N PHE A 305 -1.06 9.57 -18.41
CA PHE A 305 -1.48 10.40 -17.29
C PHE A 305 -2.57 11.39 -17.71
N SER A 306 -3.59 11.54 -16.87
CA SER A 306 -4.64 12.55 -17.02
C SER A 306 -5.20 12.94 -15.66
N PHE A 307 -5.52 14.22 -15.50
CA PHE A 307 -6.19 14.73 -14.30
C PHE A 307 -7.66 14.28 -14.17
N ASP A 308 -8.27 13.74 -15.24
CA ASP A 308 -9.65 13.29 -15.24
C ASP A 308 -9.76 11.81 -14.81
N ARG A 309 -10.33 11.56 -13.63
CA ARG A 309 -10.49 10.21 -13.04
C ARG A 309 -11.62 9.38 -13.69
N ARG A 310 -12.28 9.89 -14.74
CA ARG A 310 -13.43 9.23 -15.38
C ARG A 310 -13.04 8.09 -16.33
N THR A 311 -11.77 7.99 -16.74
CA THR A 311 -11.29 6.86 -17.56
C THR A 311 -11.01 5.64 -16.69
N LYS A 312 -11.43 4.46 -17.20
CA LYS A 312 -11.26 3.16 -16.51
C LYS A 312 -9.79 2.92 -16.13
N ASP A 313 -8.86 3.30 -17.00
CA ASP A 313 -7.42 3.14 -16.83
C ASP A 313 -6.85 3.95 -15.65
N ASN A 314 -7.44 5.10 -15.32
CA ASN A 314 -7.02 5.94 -14.19
C ASN A 314 -7.43 5.35 -12.82
N ARG A 315 -8.51 4.55 -12.79
CA ARG A 315 -8.95 3.85 -11.56
C ARG A 315 -8.09 2.62 -11.28
N GLU A 316 -7.64 1.94 -12.32
CA GLU A 316 -6.81 0.74 -12.19
C GLU A 316 -5.37 1.13 -11.84
N ASN A 317 -4.73 2.03 -12.60
CA ASN A 317 -3.33 2.45 -12.33
C ASN A 317 -3.16 3.27 -11.03
N GLY A 318 -4.17 4.09 -10.65
CA GLY A 318 -4.11 4.91 -9.44
C GLY A 318 -4.40 4.15 -8.13
N ARG A 319 -4.81 2.88 -8.20
CA ARG A 319 -5.08 2.00 -7.03
C ARG A 319 -4.01 0.94 -6.83
N GLU A 320 -3.10 0.76 -7.78
CA GLU A 320 -2.01 -0.20 -7.72
C GLU A 320 -0.79 0.33 -6.93
N GLY A 321 -0.64 1.65 -6.82
CA GLY A 321 0.27 2.29 -5.87
C GLY A 321 -0.50 2.73 -4.64
N GLY A 322 -0.17 2.19 -3.47
CA GLY A 322 -0.82 2.50 -2.19
C GLY A 322 -1.14 3.99 -2.05
N GLY A 323 -2.43 4.33 -2.21
CA GLY A 323 -2.90 5.70 -2.00
C GLY A 323 -2.72 6.12 -0.55
N ILE A 324 -2.81 7.44 -0.28
CA ILE A 324 -2.69 8.04 1.05
C ILE A 324 -3.41 7.18 2.08
N SER A 325 -2.66 6.70 3.07
CA SER A 325 -3.18 6.02 4.25
C SER A 325 -3.58 7.03 5.32
N LEU A 326 -4.40 6.61 6.28
CA LEU A 326 -4.69 7.43 7.45
C LEU A 326 -3.42 7.82 8.21
N ASP A 327 -2.40 6.97 8.19
CA ASP A 327 -1.12 7.21 8.85
C ASP A 327 -0.29 8.28 8.17
N ASP A 328 -0.29 8.32 6.84
CA ASP A 328 0.33 9.40 6.06
C ASP A 328 -0.29 10.76 6.44
N LEU A 329 -1.60 10.79 6.73
CA LEU A 329 -2.28 12.01 7.19
C LEU A 329 -1.89 12.43 8.61
N PHE A 330 -1.80 11.46 9.54
CA PHE A 330 -1.36 11.74 10.90
C PHE A 330 0.11 12.17 10.96
N GLU A 331 0.98 11.54 10.17
CA GLU A 331 2.39 11.91 10.09
C GLU A 331 2.55 13.35 9.55
N ARG A 332 1.79 13.70 8.50
CA ARG A 332 1.75 15.08 8.00
C ARG A 332 1.21 16.05 9.06
N TYR A 333 0.16 15.70 9.80
CA TYR A 333 -0.34 16.54 10.90
C TYR A 333 0.72 16.80 11.96
N ASP A 334 1.39 15.74 12.42
CA ASP A 334 2.43 15.83 13.45
C ASP A 334 3.61 16.70 13.00
N GLU A 335 3.99 16.62 11.73
CA GLU A 335 5.06 17.45 11.17
C GLU A 335 4.66 18.93 11.10
N LEU A 336 3.42 19.26 10.70
CA LEU A 336 2.91 20.63 10.75
C LEU A 336 2.92 21.18 12.18
N GLN A 337 2.57 20.37 13.17
CA GLN A 337 2.67 20.77 14.58
C GLN A 337 4.11 21.04 15.02
N ARG A 338 5.09 20.25 14.56
CA ARG A 338 6.52 20.50 14.87
C ARG A 338 7.06 21.79 14.26
N GLN A 339 6.55 22.15 13.09
CA GLN A 339 6.91 23.39 12.39
C GLN A 339 6.10 24.60 12.88
N GLU A 340 5.23 24.42 13.89
CA GLU A 340 4.30 25.43 14.42
C GLU A 340 3.36 26.01 13.34
N LEU A 341 3.11 25.23 12.27
CA LEU A 341 2.21 25.60 11.19
C LEU A 341 0.77 25.24 11.56
N GLY A 342 -0.04 26.28 11.74
CA GLY A 342 -1.44 26.16 12.14
C GLY A 342 -2.39 25.81 10.99
N GLU A 343 -3.63 25.47 11.31
CA GLU A 343 -4.63 25.03 10.31
C GLU A 343 -5.00 26.10 9.27
N LYS A 344 -4.72 27.37 9.56
CA LYS A 344 -4.98 28.50 8.66
C LYS A 344 -3.81 28.79 7.72
N THR A 345 -2.65 28.15 7.93
CA THR A 345 -1.55 28.23 6.98
C THR A 345 -1.94 27.47 5.72
N GLU A 346 -1.18 27.70 4.65
CA GLU A 346 -1.37 26.99 3.38
C GLU A 346 -1.27 25.49 3.61
N GLU A 347 -0.21 25.03 4.27
CA GLU A 347 0.06 23.62 4.59
C GLU A 347 -1.01 23.01 5.51
N GLY A 348 -1.57 23.81 6.43
CA GLY A 348 -2.74 23.42 7.22
C GLY A 348 -3.99 23.20 6.36
N GLN A 349 -4.24 24.05 5.37
CA GLN A 349 -5.33 23.86 4.42
C GLN A 349 -5.07 22.70 3.45
N GLU A 350 -3.81 22.41 3.12
CA GLU A 350 -3.40 21.24 2.33
C GLU A 350 -3.73 19.95 3.05
N LEU A 351 -3.32 19.82 4.32
CA LEU A 351 -3.67 18.65 5.13
C LEU A 351 -5.18 18.45 5.19
N ARG A 352 -5.94 19.54 5.31
CA ARG A 352 -7.40 19.49 5.27
C ARG A 352 -7.96 18.98 3.94
N ALA A 353 -7.26 19.23 2.84
CA ALA A 353 -7.63 18.71 1.53
C ALA A 353 -7.26 17.23 1.38
N MET A 354 -6.10 16.79 1.90
CA MET A 354 -5.71 15.38 1.99
C MET A 354 -6.73 14.56 2.78
N ILE A 355 -7.12 15.04 3.96
CA ILE A 355 -8.18 14.45 4.81
C ILE A 355 -9.49 14.28 4.04
N ARG A 356 -9.90 15.31 3.28
CA ARG A 356 -11.10 15.24 2.43
C ARG A 356 -10.98 14.20 1.32
N GLY A 357 -9.84 14.13 0.66
CA GLY A 357 -9.56 13.14 -0.37
C GLY A 357 -9.59 11.72 0.17
N TYR A 358 -9.07 11.51 1.38
CA TYR A 358 -9.12 10.22 2.07
C TYR A 358 -10.55 9.80 2.44
N ILE A 359 -11.35 10.70 3.02
CA ILE A 359 -12.78 10.45 3.30
C ILE A 359 -13.51 9.99 2.03
N GLU A 360 -13.29 10.66 0.90
CA GLU A 360 -13.92 10.33 -0.38
C GLU A 360 -13.40 8.99 -0.93
N GLN A 361 -12.10 8.72 -0.81
CA GLN A 361 -11.47 7.47 -1.27
C GLN A 361 -12.02 6.26 -0.53
N GLU A 362 -12.13 6.36 0.80
CA GLU A 362 -12.56 5.26 1.68
C GLU A 362 -14.10 5.22 1.86
N GLY A 363 -14.84 6.20 1.33
CA GLY A 363 -16.30 6.24 1.39
C GLY A 363 -16.86 6.49 2.79
N LEU A 364 -16.12 7.21 3.64
CA LEU A 364 -16.49 7.45 5.04
C LEU A 364 -17.65 8.47 5.16
N SER A 365 -18.50 8.33 6.19
CA SER A 365 -19.63 9.24 6.39
C SER A 365 -19.25 10.58 7.06
N VAL A 366 -17.96 10.77 7.38
CA VAL A 366 -17.42 11.94 8.07
C VAL A 366 -17.64 13.22 7.28
N ARG A 367 -18.33 14.20 7.90
CA ARG A 367 -18.61 15.51 7.28
C ARG A 367 -17.56 16.54 7.65
N VAL A 368 -16.92 17.12 6.62
CA VAL A 368 -15.98 18.22 6.79
C VAL A 368 -16.70 19.56 6.89
N THR A 369 -16.79 20.12 8.11
CA THR A 369 -17.37 21.47 8.35
C THR A 369 -16.29 22.55 8.36
N ARG A 370 -16.63 23.84 8.51
CA ARG A 370 -15.64 24.93 8.65
C ARG A 370 -15.08 25.08 10.07
N SER A 371 -15.80 24.56 11.07
CA SER A 371 -15.44 24.69 12.48
C SER A 371 -14.64 23.50 13.01
N THR A 372 -14.71 22.35 12.34
CA THR A 372 -13.98 21.15 12.75
C THR A 372 -12.49 21.32 12.51
N SER A 373 -11.63 21.10 13.49
CA SER A 373 -10.18 21.19 13.31
C SER A 373 -9.66 20.05 12.41
N ASN A 374 -8.47 20.18 11.82
CA ASN A 374 -7.84 19.07 11.07
C ASN A 374 -7.62 17.87 11.98
N ARG A 375 -7.27 18.12 13.25
CA ARG A 375 -7.13 17.07 14.25
C ARG A 375 -8.46 16.37 14.53
N GLU A 376 -9.52 17.13 14.73
CA GLU A 376 -10.86 16.59 14.96
C GLU A 376 -11.36 15.81 13.73
N LEU A 377 -11.03 16.22 12.51
CA LEU A 377 -11.37 15.45 11.31
C LEU A 377 -10.63 14.12 11.26
N LEU A 378 -9.34 14.10 11.62
CA LEU A 378 -8.57 12.86 11.72
C LEU A 378 -9.14 11.95 12.81
N ASP A 379 -9.48 12.51 13.98
CA ASP A 379 -10.09 11.75 15.08
C ASP A 379 -11.53 11.27 14.73
N LEU A 380 -12.29 12.02 13.91
CA LEU A 380 -13.61 11.58 13.41
C LEU A 380 -13.49 10.48 12.35
N ILE A 381 -12.51 10.58 11.44
CA ILE A 381 -12.18 9.51 10.49
C ILE A 381 -11.79 8.25 11.24
N GLU A 382 -10.93 8.40 12.25
CA GLU A 382 -10.51 7.33 13.15
C GLU A 382 -11.71 6.70 13.86
N SER A 383 -12.62 7.49 14.44
CA SER A 383 -13.82 6.97 15.11
C SER A 383 -14.80 6.28 14.16
N GLU A 384 -14.99 6.79 12.95
CA GLU A 384 -15.85 6.16 11.94
C GLU A 384 -15.25 4.82 11.50
N MET A 385 -13.92 4.76 11.37
CA MET A 385 -13.20 3.56 10.99
C MET A 385 -13.14 2.51 12.11
N GLU A 386 -13.09 2.90 13.38
CA GLU A 386 -13.21 1.99 14.54
C GLU A 386 -14.56 1.23 14.55
N GLY A 387 -15.62 1.83 13.98
CA GLY A 387 -16.99 1.32 14.09
C GLY A 387 -17.63 1.62 15.45
N PRO A 388 -18.90 1.26 15.67
CA PRO A 388 -19.56 1.51 16.96
C PRO A 388 -18.81 0.76 18.07
N LYS A 389 -18.31 1.52 19.05
CA LYS A 389 -17.79 0.95 20.30
C LYS A 389 -18.92 0.16 20.96
N PRO A 390 -18.71 -1.09 21.41
CA PRO A 390 -19.68 -1.74 22.26
C PRO A 390 -19.94 -0.81 23.44
N SER A 391 -21.17 -0.37 23.58
CA SER A 391 -21.60 0.44 24.71
C SER A 391 -21.45 -0.40 25.96
N ASP A 392 -20.63 0.04 26.91
CA ASP A 392 -20.72 -0.35 28.33
C ASP A 392 -22.02 0.24 28.93
N GLU A 393 -23.15 -0.06 28.33
CA GLU A 393 -24.44 0.03 28.99
C GLU A 393 -24.81 -1.41 29.34
N PRO A 394 -25.09 -1.72 30.61
CA PRO A 394 -25.58 -3.04 30.96
C PRO A 394 -26.87 -3.29 30.17
N GLU A 395 -26.85 -4.31 29.32
CA GLU A 395 -28.07 -4.86 28.74
C GLU A 395 -29.02 -5.15 29.90
N ASP A 396 -30.14 -4.43 29.94
CA ASP A 396 -31.29 -4.76 30.76
C ASP A 396 -31.72 -6.18 30.32
N VAL A 397 -31.29 -7.17 31.10
CA VAL A 397 -31.75 -8.54 31.03
C VAL A 397 -33.27 -8.51 31.11
N PRO A 398 -34.00 -9.02 30.09
CA PRO A 398 -35.44 -9.21 30.22
C PRO A 398 -35.66 -10.20 31.37
N GLY A 399 -36.35 -9.73 32.41
CA GLY A 399 -36.60 -10.49 33.62
C GLY A 399 -37.20 -11.86 33.33
N GLU A 400 -36.64 -12.87 34.00
CA GLU A 400 -37.20 -14.21 34.10
C GLU A 400 -38.66 -14.12 34.56
N GLU A 401 -39.60 -14.57 33.72
CA GLU A 401 -40.96 -14.86 34.14
C GLU A 401 -40.90 -16.07 35.09
N GLU A 402 -41.02 -15.83 36.39
CA GLU A 402 -41.33 -16.87 37.37
C GLU A 402 -42.69 -17.48 37.04
N GLU A 403 -42.69 -18.75 36.61
CA GLU A 403 -43.87 -19.60 36.56
C GLU A 403 -44.48 -19.74 37.97
N GLN A 404 -45.70 -19.22 38.17
CA GLN A 404 -46.59 -19.66 39.25
C GLN A 404 -47.67 -20.59 38.67
N PRO A 405 -47.99 -21.71 39.35
CA PRO A 405 -48.92 -22.70 38.81
C PRO A 405 -50.39 -22.28 39.02
N GLU A 406 -51.21 -22.60 38.01
CA GLU A 406 -52.66 -22.43 37.99
C GLU A 406 -53.35 -23.22 39.12
N GLU A 407 -54.20 -22.55 39.90
CA GLU A 407 -55.26 -23.19 40.69
C GLU A 407 -56.63 -22.73 40.20
N THR A 408 -57.46 -23.74 39.92
CA THR A 408 -58.78 -23.75 39.28
C THR A 408 -59.90 -23.06 40.07
N GLU A 409 -60.79 -22.39 39.32
CA GLU A 409 -62.23 -22.09 39.55
C GLU A 409 -62.85 -22.16 40.97
N GLU A 410 -63.45 -21.05 41.43
CA GLU A 410 -64.92 -20.99 41.61
C GLU A 410 -65.49 -19.56 41.82
N ARG A 411 -66.56 -19.29 41.04
CA ARG A 411 -67.72 -18.39 41.23
C ARG A 411 -67.76 -17.41 42.42
N ALA A 412 -68.01 -16.11 42.12
CA ALA A 412 -69.34 -15.48 42.24
C ALA A 412 -69.27 -13.93 42.41
N GLY A 413 -70.18 -13.21 41.72
CA GLY A 413 -70.79 -12.00 42.26
C GLY A 413 -70.25 -10.62 41.85
N ARG A 414 -70.78 -10.07 40.75
CA ARG A 414 -71.12 -8.61 40.66
C ARG A 414 -72.13 -8.26 41.78
N PRO A 415 -72.37 -6.99 42.20
CA PRO A 415 -72.24 -5.75 41.40
C PRO A 415 -71.89 -4.42 42.15
N ARG A 416 -71.87 -3.33 41.35
CA ARG A 416 -72.34 -1.93 41.62
C ARG A 416 -71.37 -0.85 42.15
N HIS A 417 -71.00 0.01 41.20
CA HIS A 417 -71.31 1.46 41.07
C HIS A 417 -71.14 2.46 42.24
N ARG A 418 -70.55 3.60 41.82
CA ARG A 418 -70.60 4.98 42.34
C ARG A 418 -69.73 5.20 43.59
N ARG A 419 -68.91 6.24 43.65
CA ARG A 419 -69.12 7.61 43.17
C ARG A 419 -67.80 8.31 42.92
#